data_AF-A0A0D6JKK5-F1
#
_entry.id   AF-A0A0D6JKK5-F1
#
_cell.length_a   1.000
_cell.length_b   1.000
_cell.length_c   1.000
_cell.angle_alpha   90.00
_cell.angle_beta   90.00
_cell.angle_gamma   90.00
#
_symmetry.space_group_name_H-M   'P 1'
#
loop_
_entity.id
_entity.type
_entity.pdbx_description
1 polymer ?
#
loop_
_entity_poly.entity_id
_entity_poly.type
_entity_poly.pdbx_seq_one_letter_code
_entity_poly.pdbx_strand_id
1 'polypeptide(L)' 'MRELMRTNDPVLLSYVEALLTEVGIDVTVLDVNMSILEGSLGVLPRRAMVAEHHLPKAIKVLQDADLDQWLSDDARR' A
#
# COMPACT_ATOMS: atom_id res chain seq x y z
N MET A 1 6.20 -9.09 7.61
CA MET A 1 5.60 -8.08 6.69
C MET A 1 4.11 -8.19 6.82
N ARG A 2 3.41 -7.06 6.94
CA ARG A 2 1.94 -6.99 7.06
C ARG A 2 1.39 -6.12 5.94
N GLU A 3 0.19 -6.44 5.48
CA GLU A 3 -0.46 -5.63 4.45
C GLU A 3 -1.01 -4.36 5.10
N LEU A 4 -0.69 -3.21 4.51
CA LEU A 4 -1.20 -1.92 4.96
C LEU A 4 -2.42 -1.50 4.15
N MET A 5 -2.32 -1.60 2.82
CA MET A 5 -3.37 -1.20 1.91
C MET A 5 -3.29 -1.95 0.59
N ARG A 6 -4.40 -1.93 -0.15
CA ARG A 6 -4.50 -2.58 -1.45
C ARG A 6 -5.26 -1.68 -2.43
N THR A 7 -4.64 -1.36 -3.56
CA THR A 7 -5.24 -0.46 -4.57
C THR A 7 -4.74 -0.79 -5.98
N ASN A 8 -5.54 -0.43 -6.99
CA ASN A 8 -5.13 -0.42 -8.40
C ASN A 8 -4.72 0.98 -8.89
N ASP A 9 -4.88 2.02 -8.06
CA ASP A 9 -4.51 3.39 -8.39
C ASP A 9 -2.98 3.58 -8.20
N PRO A 10 -2.21 3.76 -9.29
CA PRO A 10 -0.77 3.98 -9.19
C PRO A 10 -0.40 5.31 -8.52
N VAL A 11 -1.23 6.35 -8.63
CA VAL A 11 -0.96 7.67 -8.06
C VAL A 11 -1.09 7.60 -6.55
N LEU A 12 -2.16 6.98 -6.06
CA LEU A 12 -2.35 6.77 -4.61
C LEU A 12 -1.22 5.95 -4.01
N LEU A 13 -0.78 4.90 -4.71
CA LEU A 13 0.30 4.05 -4.25
C LEU A 13 1.62 4.82 -4.10
N SER A 14 1.98 5.62 -5.11
CA SER A 14 3.18 6.49 -5.04
C SER A 14 3.06 7.56 -3.96
N TYR A 15 1.86 8.11 -3.73
CA TYR A 15 1.62 9.07 -2.66
C TYR A 15 1.86 8.44 -1.28
N VAL A 16 1.30 7.25 -1.03
CA VAL A 16 1.48 6.53 0.24
C VAL A 16 2.93 6.12 0.46
N GLU A 17 3.62 5.66 -0.59
CA GLU A 17 5.04 5.34 -0.53
C GLU A 17 5.88 6.56 -0.12
N ALA A 18 5.66 7.72 -0.74
CA ALA A 18 6.35 8.96 -0.37
C ALA A 18 6.05 9.37 1.08
N LEU A 19 4.77 9.39 1.47
CA LEU A 19 4.33 9.77 2.81
C LEU A 19 4.96 8.90 3.92
N LEU A 20 5.03 7.57 3.70
CA LEU A 20 5.62 6.65 4.66
C LEU A 20 7.15 6.73 4.68
N THR A 21 7.78 6.97 3.53
CA THR A 21 9.23 7.16 3.43
C THR A 21 9.70 8.42 4.16
N GLU A 22 8.93 9.51 4.11
CA GLU A 22 9.23 10.77 4.82
C GLU A 22 9.35 10.58 6.34
N VAL A 23 8.63 9.61 6.91
CA VAL A 23 8.68 9.28 8.34
C VAL A 23 9.58 8.08 8.66
N GLY A 24 10.36 7.61 7.68
CA GLY A 24 11.31 6.50 7.81
C GLY A 24 10.68 5.11 7.84
N ILE A 25 9.55 4.91 7.16
CA ILE A 25 8.91 3.60 7.00
C ILE A 25 9.09 3.12 5.56
N ASP A 26 9.84 2.03 5.40
CA ASP A 26 9.97 1.36 4.11
C ASP A 26 8.65 0.67 3.71
N VAL A 27 8.24 0.91 2.47
CA VAL A 27 7.07 0.28 1.84
C VAL A 27 7.54 -0.69 0.77
N THR A 28 7.01 -1.91 0.80
CA THR A 28 7.22 -2.88 -0.27
C THR A 28 5.93 -3.07 -1.04
N VAL A 29 5.95 -2.76 -2.34
CA VAL A 29 4.82 -3.02 -3.23
C VAL A 29 4.93 -4.43 -3.81
N LEU A 30 3.92 -5.26 -3.57
CA LEU A 30 3.78 -6.57 -4.22
C LEU A 30 2.86 -6.47 -5.45
N ASP A 31 3.01 -7.44 -6.36
CA ASP A 31 2.24 -7.60 -7.62
C ASP A 31 2.67 -6.66 -8.78
N VAL A 32 3.95 -6.29 -8.85
CA VAL A 32 4.53 -5.48 -9.95
C VAL A 32 4.70 -6.29 -11.26
N ASN A 33 4.64 -7.62 -11.20
CA ASN A 33 4.92 -8.51 -12.33
C ASN A 33 3.63 -8.98 -13.03
N MET A 34 3.12 -8.21 -13.98
CA MET A 34 2.43 -8.83 -15.13
C MET A 34 2.44 -7.95 -16.39
N SER A 35 2.83 -8.59 -17.48
CA SER A 35 3.09 -8.05 -18.81
C SER A 35 2.02 -7.08 -19.33
N ILE A 36 2.50 -5.95 -19.84
CA ILE A 36 1.77 -4.97 -20.66
C ILE A 36 1.45 -5.55 -22.07
N LEU A 37 1.88 -6.79 -22.37
CA LEU A 37 1.60 -7.48 -23.63
C LEU A 37 0.24 -8.20 -23.55
N GLU A 38 -0.73 -7.68 -24.31
CA GLU A 38 -1.99 -8.34 -24.71
C GLU A 38 -3.08 -8.55 -23.64
N GLY A 39 -3.83 -7.48 -23.37
CA GLY A 39 -5.26 -7.54 -23.68
C GLY A 39 -6.20 -8.33 -22.77
N SER A 40 -6.00 -8.38 -21.45
CA SER A 40 -7.06 -8.86 -20.55
C SER A 40 -7.19 -8.06 -19.25
N LEU A 41 -8.43 -7.63 -19.03
CA LEU A 41 -9.01 -7.01 -17.83
C LEU A 41 -8.76 -7.87 -16.58
N GLY A 42 -7.57 -7.75 -16.01
CA GLY A 42 -7.19 -8.47 -14.79
C GLY A 42 -6.19 -7.67 -13.99
N VAL A 43 -6.51 -6.42 -13.61
CA VAL A 43 -5.67 -5.64 -12.70
C VAL A 43 -5.79 -6.29 -11.32
N LEU A 44 -4.91 -7.23 -11.03
CA LEU A 44 -4.74 -7.73 -9.68
C LEU A 44 -4.35 -6.53 -8.80
N PRO A 45 -5.03 -6.29 -7.68
CA PRO A 45 -4.80 -5.09 -6.90
C PRO A 45 -3.41 -5.14 -6.24
N ARG A 46 -2.61 -4.09 -6.44
CA ARG A 46 -1.27 -3.96 -5.87
C ARG A 46 -1.37 -3.78 -4.36
N ARG A 47 -0.45 -4.41 -3.64
CA ARG A 47 -0.47 -4.45 -2.17
C ARG A 47 0.72 -3.65 -1.64
N ALA A 48 0.46 -2.64 -0.82
CA ALA A 48 1.50 -1.96 -0.07
C ALA A 48 1.70 -2.69 1.26
N MET A 49 2.92 -3.19 1.47
CA MET A 49 3.31 -3.96 2.62
C MET A 49 4.32 -3.16 3.46
N VAL A 50 4.22 -3.26 4.78
CA VAL A 50 5.19 -2.69 5.72
C VAL A 50 5.73 -3.76 6.66
N ALA A 51 6.85 -3.46 7.34
CA ALA A 51 7.32 -4.31 8.43
C ALA A 51 6.28 -4.34 9.57
N GLU A 52 6.17 -5.46 10.28
CA GLU A 52 5.10 -5.69 11.28
C GLU A 52 5.14 -4.71 12.46
N HIS A 53 6.24 -4.68 13.22
CA HIS A 53 7.10 -3.51 13.13
C HIS A 53 6.49 -2.10 13.12
N HIS A 54 6.39 -1.60 11.89
CA HIS A 54 5.95 -0.27 11.52
C HIS A 54 4.45 -0.19 11.30
N LEU A 55 3.71 -1.31 11.28
CA LEU A 55 2.28 -1.33 10.98
C LEU A 55 1.47 -0.34 11.83
N PRO A 56 1.63 -0.27 13.18
CA PRO A 56 0.87 0.68 13.99
C PRO A 56 1.17 2.14 13.63
N LYS A 57 2.44 2.46 13.34
CA LYS A 57 2.86 3.81 12.94
C LYS A 57 2.36 4.15 11.53
N ALA A 58 2.43 3.19 10.60
CA ALA A 58 1.94 3.36 9.23
C ALA A 58 0.42 3.59 9.19
N ILE A 59 -0.35 2.84 9.97
CA ILE A 59 -1.80 3.06 10.13
C ILE A 59 -2.07 4.49 10.60
N LYS A 60 -1.34 4.95 11.61
CA LYS A 60 -1.51 6.29 12.17
C LYS A 60 -1.23 7.37 11.13
N VAL A 61 -0.16 7.21 10.34
CA VAL A 61 0.19 8.14 9.25
C VAL A 61 -0.90 8.19 8.17
N LEU A 62 -1.47 7.05 7.78
CA LEU A 62 -2.57 7.01 6.82
C LEU A 62 -3.84 7.65 7.37
N GLN A 63 -4.16 7.44 8.65
CA GLN A 63 -5.30 8.09 9.31
C GLN A 63 -5.12 9.61 9.39
N ASP A 64 -3.91 10.07 9.75
CA ASP A 64 -3.60 11.50 9.84
C ASP A 64 -3.63 12.20 8.47
N ALA A 65 -3.58 11.42 7.37
CA ALA A 65 -3.69 11.88 5.99
C ALA A 65 -5.07 11.63 5.35
N ASP A 66 -6.10 11.28 6.13
CA ASP A 66 -7.46 10.97 5.66
C ASP A 66 -7.50 9.83 4.60
N LEU A 67 -6.66 8.80 4.79
CA LEU A 67 -6.57 7.61 3.95
C LEU A 67 -7.04 6.31 4.65
N ASP A 68 -7.77 6.42 5.76
CA ASP A 68 -8.22 5.28 6.56
C ASP A 68 -9.14 4.30 5.79
N GLN A 69 -9.85 4.82 4.78
CA GLN A 69 -10.70 4.05 3.86
C GLN A 69 -9.90 3.05 3.01
N TRP A 70 -8.60 3.27 2.85
CA TRP A 70 -7.71 2.40 2.05
C TRP A 70 -6.99 1.34 2.88
N LEU A 71 -7.11 1.38 4.22
CA LEU A 71 -6.52 0.38 5.09
C LEU A 71 -7.12 -1.00 4.81
N SER A 72 -6.26 -2.00 4.67
CA SER A 72 -6.70 -3.38 4.47
C SER A 72 -7.30 -3.99 5.74
N ASP A 73 -8.07 -5.06 5.60
CA ASP A 73 -8.57 -5.83 6.75
C ASP A 73 -7.43 -6.42 7.60
N ASP A 74 -6.28 -6.74 6.98
CA ASP A 74 -5.09 -7.20 7.71
C ASP A 74 -4.47 -6.09 8.57
N ALA A 75 -4.50 -4.84 8.11
CA ALA A 75 -4.06 -3.69 8.89
C ALA A 75 -4.99 -3.39 10.08
N ARG A 76 -6.27 -3.79 9.98
CA ARG A 76 -7.28 -3.57 11.02
C ARG A 76 -7.36 -4.70 12.06
N ARG A 77 -6.66 -5.82 11.86
CA ARG A 77 -6.57 -6.95 12.79
C ARG A 77 -5.43 -6.82 13.78
#